data_AF-A0A0F9EKC4-F1
#
_entry.id   AF-A0A0F9EKC4-F1
#
_cell.length_a   1.000
_cell.length_b   1.000
_cell.length_c   1.000
_cell.angle_alpha   90.00
_cell.angle_beta   90.00
_cell.angle_gamma   90.00
#
_symmetry.space_group_name_H-M   'P 1'
#
loop_
_entity.id
_entity.type
_entity.pdbx_description
1 polymer ?
#
loop_
_entity_poly.entity_id
_entity_poly.type
_entity_poly.pdbx_seq_one_letter_code
_entity_poly.pdbx_strand_id
1 'polypeptide(L)' 'MCEWGETVSVNVKIPADLSHTKTERWKETEIDRCIASIVRSLQEGGVDMRASCCGHGNTAGRILLQDGRTILILRDC' A
#
# COMPACT_ATOMS: atom_id res chain seq x y z
N MET A 1 -4.47 5.34 13.45
CA MET A 1 -5.03 5.04 12.13
C MET A 1 -5.96 6.16 11.73
N CYS A 2 -5.94 6.59 10.48
CA CYS A 2 -6.87 7.61 9.97
C CYS A 2 -8.29 7.07 9.88
N GLU A 3 -9.27 7.97 9.80
CA GLU A 3 -10.64 7.64 9.42
C GLU A 3 -10.72 7.29 7.93
N TRP A 4 -11.85 6.74 7.50
CA TRP A 4 -12.09 6.47 6.07
C TRP A 4 -12.07 7.77 5.26
N GLY A 5 -11.44 7.74 4.08
CA GLY A 5 -11.45 8.86 3.13
C GLY A 5 -10.28 9.83 3.25
N GLU A 6 -9.39 9.68 4.24
CA GLU A 6 -8.15 10.45 4.30
C GLU A 6 -7.04 9.76 3.49
N THR A 7 -6.93 10.10 2.21
CA THR A 7 -5.92 9.54 1.30
C THR A 7 -4.94 10.60 0.79
N VAL A 8 -3.79 10.15 0.30
CA VAL A 8 -2.81 10.97 -0.43
C VAL A 8 -2.32 10.22 -1.66
N SER A 9 -1.99 10.96 -2.71
CA SER A 9 -1.42 10.39 -3.93
C SER A 9 0.01 9.87 -3.71
N VAL A 10 0.22 8.59 -4.02
CA VAL A 10 1.54 7.96 -4.03
C VAL A 10 1.74 7.24 -5.36
N ASN A 11 2.92 7.41 -5.97
CA ASN A 11 3.29 6.67 -7.16
C ASN A 11 3.69 5.24 -6.76
N VAL A 12 2.98 4.25 -7.28
CA VAL A 12 3.17 2.83 -6.97
C VAL A 12 3.37 2.04 -8.24
N LYS A 13 4.22 1.02 -8.18
CA LYS A 13 4.36 0.06 -9.27
C LYS A 13 3.23 -0.97 -9.19
N ILE A 14 2.45 -1.09 -10.26
CA ILE A 14 1.41 -2.11 -10.42
C ILE A 14 2.04 -3.29 -11.17
N PRO A 15 2.03 -4.51 -10.58
CA PRO A 15 2.57 -5.68 -11.25
C PRO A 15 1.68 -6.10 -12.43
N ALA A 16 2.29 -6.73 -13.43
CA ALA A 16 1.65 -7.05 -14.70
C ALA A 16 0.35 -7.86 -14.53
N ASP A 17 0.31 -8.78 -13.57
CA ASP A 17 -0.84 -9.64 -13.32
C ASP A 17 -2.05 -8.89 -12.72
N LEU A 18 -1.79 -7.79 -11.98
CA LEU A 18 -2.81 -6.86 -11.46
C LEU A 18 -3.12 -5.71 -12.43
N SER A 19 -2.41 -5.62 -13.56
CA SER A 19 -2.67 -4.62 -14.58
C SER A 19 -3.62 -5.16 -15.66
N HIS A 20 -4.63 -4.37 -16.03
CA HIS A 20 -5.50 -4.67 -17.17
C HIS A 20 -4.75 -4.82 -18.51
N THR A 21 -3.58 -4.18 -18.67
CA THR A 21 -2.75 -4.26 -19.88
C THR A 21 -1.81 -5.46 -19.87
N LYS A 22 -1.79 -6.25 -18.79
CA LYS A 22 -0.83 -7.35 -18.60
C LYS A 22 0.64 -6.92 -18.65
N THR A 23 0.91 -5.65 -18.40
CA THR A 23 2.24 -5.05 -18.33
C THR A 23 2.43 -4.34 -17.00
N GLU A 24 3.65 -4.38 -16.47
CA GLU A 24 4.02 -3.58 -15.30
C GLU A 24 3.97 -2.10 -15.65
N ARG A 25 3.50 -1.27 -14.72
CA ARG A 25 3.46 0.18 -14.90
C ARG A 25 3.48 0.92 -13.57
N TRP A 26 4.02 2.13 -13.61
CA TRP A 26 3.86 3.09 -12.52
C TRP A 26 2.51 3.79 -12.65
N LYS A 27 1.85 4.00 -11.51
CA LYS A 27 0.58 4.72 -11.43
C LYS A 27 0.51 5.50 -10.13
N GLU A 28 0.07 6.75 -10.22
CA GLU A 28 -0.37 7.49 -9.05
C GLU A 28 -1.69 6.91 -8.53
N THR A 29 -1.69 6.52 -7.25
CA THR A 29 -2.82 5.90 -6.57
C THR A 29 -3.03 6.54 -5.21
N GLU A 30 -4.29 6.67 -4.81
CA GLU A 30 -4.67 7.15 -3.49
C GLU A 30 -4.38 6.08 -2.43
N ILE A 31 -3.59 6.45 -1.42
CA ILE A 31 -3.20 5.58 -0.30
C ILE A 31 -3.63 6.25 1.00
N ASP A 32 -4.11 5.46 1.96
CA ASP A 32 -4.45 5.94 3.30
C ASP A 32 -3.29 6.77 3.89
N ARG A 33 -3.58 8.02 4.26
CA ARG A 33 -2.58 9.01 4.66
C ARG A 33 -1.65 8.51 5.77
N CYS A 34 -2.19 7.72 6.70
CA CYS A 34 -1.42 7.22 7.85
C CYS A 34 -0.40 6.12 7.52
N ILE A 35 -0.47 5.49 6.34
CA ILE A 35 0.52 4.48 5.90
C ILE A 35 1.26 4.90 4.62
N ALA A 36 0.92 6.08 4.07
CA ALA A 36 1.48 6.55 2.80
C ALA A 36 3.00 6.71 2.82
N SER A 37 3.59 7.13 3.94
CA SER A 37 5.05 7.23 4.08
C SER A 37 5.71 5.85 4.00
N ILE A 38 5.14 4.83 4.64
CA ILE A 38 5.63 3.45 4.57
C ILE A 38 5.54 2.93 3.14
N VAL A 39 4.39 3.12 2.49
CA VAL A 39 4.19 2.73 1.08
C VAL A 39 5.20 3.40 0.16
N ARG A 40 5.43 4.71 0.32
CA ARG A 40 6.43 5.45 -0.45
C ARG A 40 7.83 4.88 -0.23
N SER A 41 8.24 4.67 1.02
CA SER A 41 9.57 4.13 1.34
C SER A 41 9.78 2.71 0.79
N LEU A 42 8.74 1.87 0.79
CA LEU A 42 8.82 0.53 0.19
C LEU A 42 9.05 0.62 -1.33
N GLN A 43 8.28 1.44 -2.03
CA GLN A 43 8.42 1.65 -3.47
C GLN A 43 9.79 2.23 -3.85
N GLU A 44 10.26 3.25 -3.11
CA GLU A 44 11.59 3.83 -3.31
C GLU A 44 12.71 2.83 -3.01
N GLY A 45 12.48 1.90 -2.08
CA GLY A 45 13.38 0.79 -1.77
C GLY A 45 13.31 -0.40 -2.74
N GLY A 46 12.50 -0.31 -3.80
CA GLY A 46 12.31 -1.40 -4.77
C GLY A 46 11.51 -2.59 -4.23
N VAL A 47 10.75 -2.40 -3.15
CA VAL A 47 9.86 -3.41 -2.58
C VAL A 47 8.43 -3.12 -3.05
N ASP A 48 8.05 -3.79 -4.14
CA ASP A 48 6.73 -3.65 -4.74
C ASP A 48 5.63 -4.28 -3.86
N MET A 49 4.43 -3.72 -3.95
CA MET A 49 3.26 -4.14 -3.19
C MET A 49 2.08 -4.46 -4.12
N ARG A 50 1.21 -5.35 -3.62
CA ARG A 50 -0.01 -5.79 -4.29
C ARG A 50 -1.24 -5.08 -3.77
N ALA A 51 -1.25 -4.75 -2.48
CA ALA A 51 -2.32 -4.01 -1.84
C ALA A 51 -1.85 -3.41 -0.51
N SER A 52 -2.51 -2.34 -0.08
CA SER A 52 -2.28 -1.70 1.22
C SER A 52 -3.60 -1.14 1.77
N CYS A 53 -3.86 -1.34 3.04
CA CYS A 53 -4.93 -0.67 3.77
C CYS A 53 -4.49 -0.48 5.22
N CYS A 54 -4.74 0.68 5.78
CA CYS A 54 -4.43 0.94 7.17
C CYS A 54 -5.38 0.20 8.12
N GLY A 55 -6.54 -0.28 7.67
CA GLY A 55 -7.56 -0.95 8.50
C GLY A 55 -8.52 0.01 9.21
N HIS A 56 -8.33 1.32 9.02
CA HIS A 56 -9.20 2.41 9.50
C HIS A 56 -9.59 2.30 10.98
N GLY A 57 -8.71 1.71 11.78
CA GLY A 57 -8.91 1.52 13.21
C GLY A 57 -9.90 0.44 13.63
N ASN A 58 -10.53 -0.24 12.68
CA ASN A 58 -11.42 -1.36 12.94
C ASN A 58 -10.66 -2.68 13.00
N THR A 59 -9.56 -2.76 12.26
CA THR A 59 -8.72 -3.95 12.16
C THR A 59 -7.25 -3.56 12.08
N ALA A 60 -6.35 -4.54 12.23
CA ALA A 60 -4.94 -4.35 11.94
C ALA A 60 -4.73 -3.96 10.48
N GLY A 61 -3.86 -2.98 10.25
CA GLY A 61 -3.47 -2.58 8.90
C GLY A 61 -2.61 -3.66 8.23
N ARG A 62 -2.64 -3.71 6.91
CA ARG A 62 -1.94 -4.70 6.09
C ARG A 62 -1.32 -4.05 4.87
N ILE A 63 -0.08 -4.41 4.59
CA ILE A 63 0.57 -4.17 3.29
C ILE A 63 1.02 -5.53 2.75
N LEU A 64 0.42 -5.94 1.64
CA LEU A 64 0.71 -7.19 0.95
C LEU A 64 1.84 -6.93 -0.06
N LEU A 65 3.00 -7.55 0.14
CA LEU A 65 4.17 -7.38 -0.71
C LEU A 65 4.13 -8.34 -1.90
N GLN A 66 4.76 -7.95 -3.01
CA GLN A 66 4.80 -8.74 -4.24
C GLN A 66 5.53 -10.08 -4.06
N ASP A 67 6.47 -10.15 -3.12
CA ASP A 67 7.25 -11.35 -2.80
C ASP A 67 6.55 -12.35 -1.85
N GLY A 68 5.27 -12.11 -1.54
CA GLY A 68 4.45 -12.99 -0.70
C GLY A 68 4.51 -12.68 0.80
N ARG A 69 5.32 -11.72 1.24
CA ARG A 69 5.31 -11.25 2.64
C ARG A 69 4.14 -10.31 2.92
N THR A 70 3.75 -10.21 4.19
CA THR A 70 2.76 -9.24 4.67
C THR A 70 3.33 -8.43 5.82
N ILE A 71 3.24 -7.11 5.74
CA ILE A 71 3.51 -6.22 6.87
C ILE A 71 2.19 -5.98 7.60
N LEU A 72 2.16 -6.27 8.90
CA LEU A 72 1.05 -5.98 9.79
C LEU A 72 1.31 -4.69 10.55
N ILE A 73 0.32 -3.80 10.56
CA ILE A 73 0.34 -2.55 11.32
C ILE A 73 -0.59 -2.73 12.50
N LEU A 74 0.01 -2.92 13.67
CA LEU A 74 -0.69 -3.13 14.92
C LEU A 74 -0.77 -1.82 15.70
N ARG A 75 -1.81 -1.68 16.51
CA ARG A 75 -1.90 -0.61 17.51
C ARG A 75 -1.25 -1.09 18.78
N ASP A 76 -0.50 -0.22 19.44
CA ASP A 76 -0.05 -0.46 20.80
C ASP A 76 -1.26 -0.49 21.73
N CYS A 77 -1.23 -1.42 22.68
CA CYS A 77 -2.27 -1.67 23.68
C CYS A 77 -2.01 -0.93 24.99
#